data_AF-A0A2H3TSH5-F1
#
_entry.id   AF-A0A2H3TSH5-F1
#
_cell.length_a   1.000
_cell.length_b   1.000
_cell.length_c   1.000
_cell.angle_alpha   90.00
_cell.angle_beta   90.00
_cell.angle_gamma   90.00
#
_symmetry.space_group_name_H-M   'P 1'
#
loop_
_entity.id
_entity.type
_entity.pdbx_description
1 polymer ?
#
loop_
_entity_poly.entity_id
_entity_poly.type
_entity_poly.pdbx_seq_one_letter_code
_entity_poly.pdbx_strand_id
1 'polypeptide(L)'
;MLQEAERAAREADVAIVAVGLNQDWECEGYDRDSMKLPGKSDELVQRVLAANPQTVVIPQSGTPVELPFIRYLRCRDSASEDDIVHRQHPCCYSLFHGPKCRQSRRQRKCPNLCRTVRRNRQGPEKELRDFIKVELGAGEKKTCSVQLTMEAFAYSDTSANNSTVDAGDYKVLLGSPSRDIKESVNMFIETKASLLEYPKLK
;
A
#
# COMPACT_ATOMS: atom_id res chain seq x y z
N MET A 1 17.83 -21.16 25.30
CA MET A 1 16.94 -20.41 24.38
C MET A 1 17.14 -20.79 22.91
N LEU A 2 18.20 -20.39 22.18
CA LEU A 2 18.29 -20.70 20.73
C LEU A 2 18.25 -22.20 20.38
N GLN A 3 19.07 -23.02 21.05
CA GLN A 3 19.10 -24.48 20.84
C GLN A 3 17.77 -25.15 21.23
N GLU A 4 17.09 -24.59 22.23
CA GLU A 4 15.82 -25.11 22.72
C GLU A 4 14.68 -24.83 21.74
N ALA A 5 14.64 -23.63 21.16
CA ALA A 5 13.70 -23.28 20.09
C ALA A 5 13.94 -24.14 18.84
N GLU A 6 15.20 -24.41 18.49
CA GLU A 6 15.55 -25.30 17.39
C GLU A 6 15.04 -26.73 17.61
N ARG A 7 15.25 -27.28 18.82
CA ARG A 7 14.74 -28.61 19.19
C ARG A 7 13.22 -28.66 19.13
N ALA A 8 12.54 -27.69 19.75
CA ALA A 8 11.09 -27.62 19.74
C ALA A 8 10.52 -27.51 18.31
N ALA A 9 11.18 -26.75 17.43
CA ALA A 9 10.77 -26.63 16.04
C ALA A 9 10.89 -27.95 15.26
N ARG A 10 11.93 -28.76 15.51
CA ARG A 10 12.11 -30.07 14.85
C ARG A 10 11.02 -31.07 15.20
N GLU A 11 10.52 -31.00 16.42
CA GLU A 11 9.53 -31.94 16.95
C GLU A 11 8.07 -31.53 16.63
N ALA A 12 7.86 -30.28 16.19
CA ALA A 12 6.54 -29.75 15.90
C ALA A 12 6.15 -29.92 14.42
N ASP A 13 4.86 -30.14 14.16
CA ASP A 13 4.31 -30.14 12.79
C ASP A 13 4.43 -28.76 12.13
N VAL A 14 4.22 -27.70 12.92
CA VAL A 14 4.29 -26.29 12.50
C VAL A 14 4.97 -25.49 13.62
N ALA A 15 5.96 -24.67 13.27
CA ALA A 15 6.59 -23.75 14.20
C ALA A 15 6.02 -22.34 14.05
N ILE A 16 5.68 -21.70 15.17
CA ILE A 16 5.23 -20.30 15.18
C ILE A 16 6.27 -19.49 15.96
N VAL A 17 6.86 -18.48 15.30
CA VAL A 17 7.91 -17.64 15.88
C VAL A 17 7.44 -16.19 15.89
N ALA A 18 7.17 -15.66 17.07
CA ALA A 18 6.89 -14.25 17.28
C ALA A 18 8.20 -13.50 17.58
N VAL A 19 8.53 -12.52 16.76
CA VAL A 19 9.69 -11.63 16.93
C VAL A 19 9.26 -10.20 16.67
N GLY A 20 9.99 -9.22 17.17
CA GLY A 20 9.57 -7.85 16.99
C GLY A 20 10.26 -6.87 17.92
N LEU A 21 9.59 -5.75 18.09
CA LEU A 21 9.95 -4.64 18.96
C LEU A 21 8.98 -4.60 20.14
N ASN A 22 9.35 -3.87 21.18
CA ASN A 22 8.52 -3.58 22.34
C ASN A 22 8.73 -2.09 22.74
N GLN A 23 8.18 -1.69 23.88
CA GLN A 23 8.29 -0.31 24.38
C GLN A 23 9.73 0.13 24.72
N ASP A 24 10.67 -0.81 24.87
CA ASP A 24 12.09 -0.48 25.08
C ASP A 24 12.77 -0.06 23.76
N TRP A 25 12.20 -0.44 22.61
CA TRP A 25 12.75 -0.15 21.27
C TRP A 25 11.92 0.86 20.49
N GLU A 26 10.62 0.97 20.75
CA GLU A 26 9.73 1.95 20.15
C GLU A 26 9.04 2.76 21.26
N CYS A 27 9.53 3.98 21.50
CA CYS A 27 8.99 4.88 22.49
C CYS A 27 9.00 6.32 21.98
N GLU A 28 8.14 7.16 22.55
CA GLU A 28 8.14 8.59 22.30
C GLU A 28 9.41 9.24 22.89
N GLY A 29 9.97 10.22 22.17
CA GLY A 29 11.09 11.03 22.65
C GLY A 29 12.47 10.55 22.20
N TYR A 30 12.60 9.42 21.52
CA TYR A 30 13.81 9.04 20.80
C TYR A 30 13.49 8.19 19.58
N ASP A 31 14.31 8.35 18.54
CA ASP A 31 14.25 7.52 17.34
C ASP A 31 15.08 6.24 17.52
N ARG A 32 14.78 5.22 16.71
CA ARG A 32 15.60 4.00 16.65
C ARG A 32 16.89 4.26 15.88
N ASP A 33 17.99 3.68 16.37
CA ASP A 33 19.29 3.72 15.68
C ASP A 33 19.31 2.88 14.39
N SER A 34 18.43 1.87 14.30
CA SER A 34 18.37 0.99 13.14
C SER A 34 17.00 0.33 12.95
N MET A 35 16.74 -0.17 11.75
CA MET A 35 15.56 -0.98 11.44
C MET A 35 15.72 -2.47 11.80
N LYS A 36 16.88 -2.89 12.35
CA LYS A 36 17.14 -4.30 12.65
C LYS A 36 16.27 -4.79 13.80
N LEU A 37 15.96 -6.09 13.79
CA LEU A 37 15.37 -6.73 14.96
C LEU A 37 16.40 -6.79 16.10
N PRO A 38 15.95 -6.66 17.36
CA PRO A 38 16.85 -6.59 18.49
C PRO A 38 17.49 -7.95 18.82
N GLY A 39 18.70 -7.88 19.38
CA GLY A 39 19.42 -9.04 19.89
C GLY A 39 19.69 -10.10 18.81
N LYS A 40 19.28 -11.34 19.11
CA LYS A 40 19.49 -12.52 18.25
C LYS A 40 18.21 -12.99 17.54
N SER A 41 17.25 -12.09 17.33
CA SER A 41 15.95 -12.42 16.75
C SER A 41 16.08 -12.98 15.33
N ASP A 42 16.95 -12.39 14.50
CA ASP A 42 17.22 -12.90 13.15
C ASP A 42 17.84 -14.30 13.18
N GLU A 43 18.80 -14.53 14.09
CA GLU A 43 19.45 -15.84 14.27
C GLU A 43 18.45 -16.90 14.75
N LEU A 44 17.55 -16.53 15.68
CA LEU A 44 16.47 -17.39 16.15
C LEU A 44 15.58 -17.83 14.99
N VAL A 45 15.09 -16.89 14.19
CA VAL A 45 14.20 -17.18 13.06
C VAL A 45 14.90 -18.05 12.03
N GLN A 46 16.16 -17.76 11.68
CA GLN A 46 16.92 -18.55 10.73
C GLN A 46 17.14 -20.00 11.21
N ARG A 47 17.48 -20.20 12.49
CA ARG A 47 17.65 -21.54 13.06
C ARG A 47 16.35 -22.32 13.08
N VAL A 48 15.24 -21.68 13.47
CA VAL A 48 13.92 -22.32 13.47
C VAL A 48 13.46 -22.67 12.05
N LEU A 49 13.65 -21.77 11.08
CA LEU A 49 13.36 -22.04 9.67
C LEU A 49 14.18 -23.20 9.10
N ALA A 50 15.47 -23.28 9.47
CA ALA A 50 16.34 -24.37 9.06
C ALA A 50 15.94 -25.71 9.70
N ALA A 51 15.47 -25.68 10.94
CA ALA A 51 14.97 -26.85 11.66
C ALA A 51 13.60 -27.33 11.16
N ASN A 52 12.70 -26.40 10.81
CA ASN A 52 11.36 -26.68 10.35
C ASN A 52 10.93 -25.70 9.23
N PRO A 53 10.83 -26.16 7.97
CA PRO A 53 10.39 -25.31 6.86
C PRO A 53 8.89 -24.96 6.91
N GLN A 54 8.08 -25.59 7.77
CA GLN A 54 6.70 -25.18 8.09
C GLN A 54 6.69 -24.16 9.24
N THR A 55 7.47 -23.10 9.10
CA THR A 55 7.54 -22.01 10.08
C THR A 55 6.69 -20.83 9.65
N VAL A 56 5.87 -20.32 10.58
CA VAL A 56 5.16 -19.04 10.49
C VAL A 56 5.87 -18.02 11.37
N VAL A 57 6.27 -16.89 10.78
CA VAL A 57 6.91 -15.79 11.52
C VAL A 57 5.91 -14.65 11.69
N ILE A 58 5.74 -14.17 12.92
CA ILE A 58 4.86 -13.07 13.28
C ILE A 58 5.72 -11.88 13.72
N PRO A 59 5.98 -10.90 12.84
CA PRO A 59 6.64 -9.67 13.22
C PRO A 59 5.68 -8.76 14.00
N GLN A 60 6.07 -8.36 15.21
CA GLN A 60 5.34 -7.39 16.03
C GLN A 60 6.13 -6.08 16.10
N SER A 61 5.73 -5.08 15.33
CA SER A 61 6.35 -3.75 15.37
C SER A 61 5.35 -2.66 14.98
N GLY A 62 5.50 -1.46 15.53
CA GLY A 62 4.74 -0.28 15.14
C GLY A 62 5.24 0.35 13.84
N THR A 63 6.54 0.19 13.56
CA THR A 63 7.21 0.69 12.35
C THR A 63 7.91 -0.44 11.59
N PRO A 64 8.36 -0.21 10.33
CA PRO A 64 9.04 -1.25 9.54
C PRO A 64 10.31 -1.78 10.22
N VAL A 65 10.55 -3.08 10.08
CA VAL A 65 11.78 -3.76 10.50
C VAL A 65 12.39 -4.52 9.33
N GLU A 66 13.71 -4.68 9.36
CA GLU A 66 14.41 -5.53 8.41
C GLU A 66 14.05 -7.00 8.65
N LEU A 67 13.72 -7.73 7.57
CA LEU A 67 13.40 -9.15 7.61
C LEU A 67 14.32 -9.90 6.61
N PRO A 68 15.61 -10.08 6.91
CA PRO A 68 16.58 -10.64 5.97
C PRO A 68 16.24 -12.08 5.55
N PHE A 69 15.47 -12.78 6.38
CA PHE A 69 15.02 -14.15 6.15
C PHE A 69 13.74 -14.27 5.31
N ILE A 70 13.11 -13.16 4.88
CA ILE A 70 11.81 -13.20 4.19
C ILE A 70 11.84 -14.01 2.89
N ARG A 71 12.99 -14.09 2.21
CA ARG A 71 13.15 -14.88 0.98
C ARG A 71 13.04 -16.39 1.20
N TYR A 72 13.24 -16.86 2.43
CA TYR A 72 13.13 -18.26 2.79
C TYR A 72 11.72 -18.64 3.28
N LEU A 73 10.86 -17.64 3.53
CA LEU A 73 9.48 -17.86 3.90
C LEU A 73 8.63 -18.14 2.65
N ARG A 74 7.79 -19.17 2.72
CA ARG A 74 6.81 -19.44 1.67
C ARG A 74 5.63 -18.48 1.80
N CYS A 75 5.47 -17.56 0.86
CA CYS A 75 4.23 -16.78 0.70
C CYS A 75 3.33 -17.46 -0.34
N ARG A 76 2.03 -17.61 -0.06
CA ARG A 76 1.06 -18.27 -0.95
C ARG A 76 0.19 -17.22 -1.63
N ASP A 77 0.72 -16.54 -2.65
CA ASP A 77 -0.04 -15.55 -3.43
C ASP A 77 -0.36 -16.07 -4.84
N SER A 78 -1.61 -15.91 -5.29
CA SER A 78 -2.07 -16.26 -6.65
C SER A 78 -3.00 -15.16 -7.18
N ALA A 79 -2.64 -14.52 -8.29
CA ALA A 79 -3.54 -13.59 -9.01
C ALA A 79 -3.18 -13.45 -10.51
N SER A 80 -4.18 -13.51 -11.40
CA SER A 80 -4.14 -13.18 -12.84
C SER A 80 -5.46 -12.49 -13.31
N GLU A 81 -5.43 -11.83 -14.48
CA GLU A 81 -6.04 -10.51 -14.86
C GLU A 81 -7.45 -10.48 -15.50
N ASP A 82 -8.08 -9.27 -15.51
CA ASP A 82 -8.93 -8.60 -16.57
C ASP A 82 -9.92 -7.53 -15.97
N ASP A 83 -10.00 -6.26 -16.47
CA ASP A 83 -11.11 -5.25 -16.26
C ASP A 83 -11.06 -4.01 -17.25
N ILE A 84 -12.17 -3.23 -17.41
CA ILE A 84 -12.42 -2.13 -18.41
C ILE A 84 -12.99 -0.82 -17.76
N VAL A 85 -12.61 0.40 -18.24
CA VAL A 85 -13.08 1.74 -17.76
C VAL A 85 -13.91 2.57 -18.76
N HIS A 86 -14.84 3.40 -18.25
CA HIS A 86 -15.57 4.46 -18.98
C HIS A 86 -15.45 5.87 -18.35
N ARG A 87 -15.45 6.94 -19.18
CA ARG A 87 -15.40 8.38 -18.81
C ARG A 87 -16.81 8.99 -18.86
N GLN A 88 -17.21 9.81 -17.86
CA GLN A 88 -18.56 10.42 -17.81
C GLN A 88 -18.66 11.97 -17.86
N HIS A 89 -17.68 12.80 -17.45
CA HIS A 89 -17.84 14.28 -17.55
C HIS A 89 -16.52 15.09 -17.54
N PRO A 90 -16.47 16.33 -18.09
CA PRO A 90 -15.30 17.24 -18.05
C PRO A 90 -14.87 17.81 -16.69
N CYS A 91 -15.74 17.87 -15.67
CA CYS A 91 -15.46 18.62 -14.42
C CYS A 91 -15.40 17.73 -13.17
N CYS A 92 -15.89 16.49 -13.27
CA CYS A 92 -15.89 15.48 -12.23
C CYS A 92 -15.47 14.17 -12.88
N TYR A 93 -14.31 13.63 -12.47
CA TYR A 93 -13.81 12.36 -12.98
C TYR A 93 -14.26 11.25 -12.04
N SER A 94 -15.30 10.51 -12.44
CA SER A 94 -15.67 9.25 -11.81
C SER A 94 -14.95 8.11 -12.52
N LEU A 95 -14.03 7.45 -11.80
CA LEU A 95 -13.40 6.22 -12.27
C LEU A 95 -14.15 5.03 -11.69
N PHE A 96 -14.68 4.19 -12.56
CA PHE A 96 -15.32 2.93 -12.18
C PHE A 96 -14.28 1.81 -12.33
N HIS A 97 -13.87 1.23 -11.21
CA HIS A 97 -13.07 0.00 -11.20
C HIS A 97 -13.76 -1.04 -10.33
N GLY A 98 -13.88 -2.25 -10.85
CA GLY A 98 -14.65 -3.29 -10.21
C GLY A 98 -13.83 -4.50 -9.78
N PRO A 99 -13.42 -4.63 -8.51
CA PRO A 99 -12.61 -5.77 -8.10
C PRO A 99 -13.34 -7.11 -8.25
N LYS A 100 -12.62 -8.12 -8.77
CA LYS A 100 -13.04 -9.53 -8.76
C LYS A 100 -12.31 -10.33 -7.68
N CYS A 101 -13.05 -11.09 -6.87
CA CYS A 101 -12.46 -12.11 -5.98
C CYS A 101 -12.43 -13.46 -6.71
N ARG A 102 -11.25 -14.02 -6.95
CA ARG A 102 -11.08 -15.33 -7.61
C ARG A 102 -10.75 -16.47 -6.64
N GLN A 103 -10.70 -16.20 -5.34
CA GLN A 103 -10.37 -17.20 -4.32
C GLN A 103 -11.64 -17.85 -3.76
N SER A 104 -11.49 -19.08 -3.25
CA SER A 104 -12.56 -19.87 -2.63
C SER A 104 -13.03 -19.33 -1.27
N ARG A 105 -12.40 -18.27 -0.75
CA ARG A 105 -12.71 -17.66 0.54
C ARG A 105 -13.02 -16.18 0.36
N ARG A 106 -13.97 -15.68 1.16
CA ARG A 106 -14.30 -14.25 1.26
C ARG A 106 -13.05 -13.46 1.64
N GLN A 107 -12.78 -12.37 0.94
CA GLN A 107 -11.64 -11.51 1.23
C GLN A 107 -12.03 -10.04 1.21
N ARG A 108 -11.33 -9.25 2.01
CA ARG A 108 -11.34 -7.79 1.90
C ARG A 108 -10.20 -7.40 0.98
N LYS A 109 -10.52 -6.87 -0.21
CA LYS A 109 -9.51 -6.32 -1.12
C LYS A 109 -9.48 -4.80 -0.98
N CYS A 110 -8.31 -4.21 -1.21
CA CYS A 110 -8.13 -2.76 -1.38
C CYS A 110 -7.79 -2.54 -2.86
N PRO A 111 -8.77 -2.43 -3.77
CA PRO A 111 -8.49 -2.55 -5.19
C PRO A 111 -8.25 -1.21 -5.88
N ASN A 112 -8.67 -0.10 -5.26
CA ASN A 112 -8.64 1.18 -5.94
C ASN A 112 -7.62 2.05 -5.24
N LEU A 113 -6.34 1.92 -5.57
CA LEU A 113 -5.35 2.92 -5.22
C LEU A 113 -5.30 3.90 -6.39
N CYS A 114 -5.90 5.08 -6.23
CA CYS A 114 -5.89 6.08 -7.27
C CYS A 114 -4.64 6.96 -7.10
N ARG A 115 -3.76 6.96 -8.10
CA ARG A 115 -2.55 7.80 -8.08
C ARG A 115 -2.53 8.82 -9.20
N THR A 116 -1.99 10.00 -8.93
CA THR A 116 -1.82 11.04 -9.95
C THR A 116 -0.34 11.20 -10.28
N VAL A 117 -0.03 11.25 -11.57
CA VAL A 117 1.31 11.54 -12.10
C VAL A 117 1.22 12.72 -13.06
N ARG A 118 1.99 13.78 -12.79
CA ARG A 118 2.23 14.86 -13.75
C ARG A 118 3.59 14.63 -14.41
N ARG A 119 3.65 14.68 -15.74
CA ARG A 119 4.84 14.26 -16.51
C ARG A 119 6.08 15.14 -16.36
N ASN A 120 5.97 16.38 -15.88
CA ASN A 120 7.04 17.36 -16.09
C ASN A 120 7.28 18.33 -14.92
N ARG A 121 7.20 17.83 -13.69
CA ARG A 121 7.47 18.63 -12.49
C ARG A 121 8.37 17.89 -11.50
N GLN A 122 9.21 18.64 -10.79
CA GLN A 122 9.99 18.15 -9.65
C GLN A 122 9.03 17.73 -8.52
N GLY A 123 8.94 16.42 -8.27
CA GLY A 123 8.02 15.80 -7.33
C GLY A 123 8.15 14.27 -7.35
N PRO A 124 7.40 13.56 -6.49
CA PRO A 124 7.37 12.09 -6.52
C PRO A 124 6.81 11.59 -7.87
N GLU A 125 7.31 10.44 -8.32
CA GLU A 125 6.88 9.82 -9.59
C GLU A 125 5.35 9.56 -9.64
N LYS A 126 4.73 9.29 -8.48
CA LYS A 126 3.30 9.02 -8.32
C LYS A 126 2.87 9.20 -6.86
N GLU A 127 1.68 9.75 -6.64
CA GLU A 127 1.13 10.02 -5.30
C GLU A 127 -0.22 9.36 -5.10
N LEU A 128 -0.47 8.78 -3.92
CA LEU A 128 -1.80 8.27 -3.56
C LEU A 128 -2.75 9.44 -3.29
N ARG A 129 -3.87 9.48 -3.99
CA ARG A 129 -4.92 10.50 -3.82
C ARG A 129 -6.20 9.98 -3.18
N ASP A 130 -6.59 8.74 -3.47
CA ASP A 130 -7.74 8.12 -2.83
C ASP A 130 -7.63 6.60 -2.81
N PHE A 131 -8.31 5.97 -1.84
CA PHE A 131 -8.47 4.52 -1.80
C PHE A 131 -9.83 4.03 -1.30
N ILE A 132 -10.28 2.91 -1.86
CA ILE A 132 -11.50 2.23 -1.43
C ILE A 132 -11.18 0.80 -0.99
N LYS A 133 -11.74 0.40 0.15
CA LYS A 133 -11.73 -0.99 0.62
C LYS A 133 -13.05 -1.65 0.28
N VAL A 134 -12.99 -2.81 -0.37
CA VAL A 134 -14.15 -3.51 -0.89
C VAL A 134 -14.18 -4.92 -0.33
N GLU A 135 -15.31 -5.31 0.25
CA GLU A 135 -15.56 -6.70 0.63
C GLU A 135 -16.13 -7.47 -0.55
N LEU A 136 -15.56 -8.64 -0.84
CA LEU A 136 -16.04 -9.54 -1.88
C LEU A 136 -16.17 -10.97 -1.37
N GLY A 137 -17.32 -11.57 -1.64
CA GLY A 137 -17.55 -13.01 -1.59
C GLY A 137 -16.76 -13.74 -2.67
N ALA A 138 -16.72 -15.08 -2.57
CA ALA A 138 -16.04 -15.92 -3.55
C ALA A 138 -16.68 -15.74 -4.94
N GLY A 139 -15.88 -15.41 -5.96
CA GLY A 139 -16.36 -15.16 -7.33
C GLY A 139 -17.06 -13.83 -7.54
N GLU A 140 -17.32 -13.06 -6.48
CA GLU A 140 -18.08 -11.80 -6.54
C GLU A 140 -17.29 -10.72 -7.29
N LYS A 141 -18.04 -9.92 -8.07
CA LYS A 141 -17.60 -8.68 -8.70
C LYS A 141 -18.43 -7.54 -8.12
N LYS A 142 -17.78 -6.44 -7.72
CA LYS A 142 -18.46 -5.19 -7.39
C LYS A 142 -17.86 -4.08 -8.22
N THR A 143 -18.65 -3.09 -8.60
CA THR A 143 -18.15 -1.86 -9.21
C THR A 143 -17.96 -0.81 -8.13
N CYS A 144 -16.84 -0.10 -8.14
CA CYS A 144 -16.54 0.95 -7.16
C CYS A 144 -16.14 2.24 -7.88
N SER A 145 -16.61 3.36 -7.36
CA SER A 145 -16.37 4.69 -7.94
C SER A 145 -15.48 5.52 -7.03
N VAL A 146 -14.39 6.05 -7.58
CA VAL A 146 -13.56 7.08 -6.93
C VAL A 146 -13.89 8.42 -7.56
N GLN A 147 -14.07 9.46 -6.74
CA GLN A 147 -14.27 10.84 -7.21
C GLN A 147 -13.01 11.65 -6.96
N LEU A 148 -12.39 12.15 -8.02
CA LEU A 148 -11.23 13.04 -7.92
C LEU A 148 -11.68 14.49 -8.10
N THR A 149 -11.60 15.27 -7.03
CA THR A 149 -11.76 16.73 -7.05
C THR A 149 -10.44 17.41 -7.43
N MET A 150 -10.46 18.72 -7.64
CA MET A 150 -9.24 19.50 -7.94
C MET A 150 -8.18 19.38 -6.83
N GLU A 151 -8.58 19.12 -5.58
CA GLU A 151 -7.65 18.86 -4.47
C GLU A 151 -6.77 17.63 -4.70
N ALA A 152 -7.28 16.61 -5.42
CA ALA A 152 -6.51 15.44 -5.79
C ALA A 152 -5.35 15.77 -6.76
N PHE A 153 -5.35 16.94 -7.37
CA PHE A 153 -4.30 17.41 -8.28
C PHE A 153 -3.53 18.61 -7.72
N ALA A 154 -3.95 19.10 -6.55
CA ALA A 154 -3.36 20.25 -5.91
C ALA A 154 -2.02 19.92 -5.27
N TYR A 155 -1.19 20.95 -5.21
CA TYR A 155 0.11 20.98 -4.55
C TYR A 155 0.26 22.30 -3.80
N SER A 156 1.16 22.33 -2.82
CA SER A 156 1.51 23.56 -2.11
C SER A 156 2.53 24.37 -2.92
N ASP A 157 2.16 25.57 -3.35
CA ASP A 157 3.08 26.55 -3.91
C ASP A 157 3.66 27.40 -2.77
N THR A 158 4.92 27.15 -2.44
CA THR A 158 5.60 27.85 -1.36
C THR A 158 5.90 29.32 -1.69
N SER A 159 5.96 29.69 -2.97
CA SER A 159 6.19 31.07 -3.40
C SER A 159 4.93 31.92 -3.23
N ALA A 160 3.76 31.34 -3.52
CA ALA A 160 2.46 31.98 -3.38
C ALA A 160 1.79 31.73 -2.02
N ASN A 161 2.38 30.86 -1.19
CA ASN A 161 1.84 30.39 0.10
C ASN A 161 0.37 29.93 -0.01
N ASN A 162 0.05 29.22 -1.09
CA ASN A 162 -1.29 28.71 -1.37
C ASN A 162 -1.26 27.31 -2.00
N SER A 163 -2.40 26.64 -1.99
CA SER A 163 -2.59 25.41 -2.76
C SER A 163 -3.04 25.77 -4.17
N THR A 164 -2.39 25.19 -5.18
CA THR A 164 -2.74 25.44 -6.57
C THR A 164 -2.68 24.16 -7.39
N VAL A 165 -3.26 24.21 -8.59
CA VAL A 165 -3.28 23.12 -9.57
C VAL A 165 -2.74 23.69 -10.86
N ASP A 166 -1.84 22.97 -11.51
CA ASP A 166 -1.31 23.38 -12.80
C ASP A 166 -2.23 22.89 -13.94
N ALA A 167 -2.41 23.71 -14.97
CA ALA A 167 -3.00 23.21 -16.20
C ALA A 167 -2.05 22.19 -16.87
N GLY A 168 -2.60 21.18 -17.52
CA GLY A 168 -1.84 20.24 -18.34
C GLY A 168 -2.30 18.79 -18.26
N ASP A 169 -1.48 17.91 -18.80
CA ASP A 169 -1.72 16.46 -18.82
C ASP A 169 -1.37 15.79 -17.48
N TYR A 170 -2.35 15.07 -16.96
CA TYR A 170 -2.23 14.21 -15.80
C TYR A 170 -2.52 12.77 -16.20
N LYS A 171 -1.81 11.83 -15.59
CA LYS A 171 -2.11 10.40 -15.68
C LYS A 171 -2.61 9.91 -14.34
N VAL A 172 -3.82 9.38 -14.31
CA VAL A 172 -4.40 8.69 -13.17
C VAL A 172 -4.09 7.20 -13.28
N LEU A 173 -3.52 6.61 -12.24
CA LEU A 173 -3.16 5.19 -12.16
C LEU A 173 -4.10 4.48 -11.19
N LEU A 174 -4.54 3.28 -11.55
CA LEU A 174 -5.33 2.38 -10.72
C LEU A 174 -4.57 1.08 -10.52
N GLY A 175 -4.44 0.65 -9.26
CA GLY A 175 -3.74 -0.60 -8.96
C GLY A 175 -3.73 -0.94 -7.48
N SER A 176 -3.15 -2.08 -7.15
CA SER A 176 -2.89 -2.50 -5.77
C SER A 176 -1.98 -3.73 -5.80
N PRO A 177 -0.79 -3.70 -5.16
CA PRO A 177 -0.18 -2.60 -4.39
C PRO A 177 0.44 -1.49 -5.27
N SER A 178 1.15 -0.54 -4.67
CA SER A 178 1.82 0.61 -5.31
C SER A 178 2.68 0.31 -6.55
N ARG A 179 3.20 -0.92 -6.63
CA ARG A 179 4.05 -1.44 -7.71
C ARG A 179 3.26 -2.18 -8.79
N ASP A 180 2.02 -2.57 -8.52
CA ASP A 180 1.16 -3.33 -9.42
C ASP A 180 0.02 -2.43 -9.94
N ILE A 181 0.32 -1.71 -11.01
CA ILE A 181 -0.64 -0.83 -11.68
C ILE A 181 -1.40 -1.66 -12.72
N LYS A 182 -2.72 -1.75 -12.56
CA LYS A 182 -3.60 -2.51 -13.44
C LYS A 182 -4.09 -1.67 -14.61
N GLU A 183 -4.29 -0.38 -14.39
CA GLU A 183 -4.87 0.50 -15.41
C GLU A 183 -4.39 1.94 -15.26
N SER A 184 -4.49 2.72 -16.34
CA SER A 184 -4.23 4.16 -16.30
C SER A 184 -5.14 4.94 -17.24
N VAL A 185 -5.55 6.12 -16.80
CA VAL A 185 -6.38 7.06 -17.55
C VAL A 185 -5.63 8.37 -17.70
N ASN A 186 -5.48 8.85 -18.94
CA ASN A 186 -4.95 10.18 -19.19
C ASN A 186 -6.10 11.21 -19.11
N MET A 187 -5.82 12.35 -18.51
CA MET A 187 -6.75 13.47 -18.43
C MET A 187 -6.00 14.78 -18.61
N PHE A 188 -6.71 15.78 -19.13
CA PHE A 188 -6.21 17.14 -19.23
C PHE A 188 -6.96 18.00 -18.24
N ILE A 189 -6.23 18.79 -17.46
CA ILE A 189 -6.79 19.76 -16.52
C ILE A 189 -6.60 21.15 -17.12
N GLU A 190 -7.71 21.85 -17.32
CA GLU A 190 -7.71 23.28 -17.62
C GLU A 190 -7.84 24.05 -16.31
N THR A 191 -6.90 24.95 -16.03
CA THR A 191 -7.05 25.90 -14.92
C THR A 191 -7.48 27.24 -15.51
N LYS A 192 -8.75 27.62 -15.27
CA LYS A 192 -9.15 29.02 -15.45
C LYS A 192 -8.68 29.77 -14.21
N ALA A 193 -7.95 30.88 -14.41
CA ALA A 193 -7.40 31.73 -13.35
C ALA A 193 -8.44 32.18 -12.29
N SER A 194 -9.74 32.06 -12.58
CA SER A 194 -10.85 32.45 -11.71
C SER A 194 -11.41 31.34 -10.81
N LEU A 195 -10.89 30.10 -10.85
CA LEU A 195 -11.39 28.96 -10.04
C LEU A 195 -10.51 28.60 -8.82
N LEU A 196 -9.48 29.40 -8.55
CA LEU A 196 -8.46 29.13 -7.52
C LEU A 196 -8.72 29.81 -6.16
N GLU A 197 -9.88 30.42 -5.94
CA GLU A 197 -10.28 30.83 -4.60
C GLU A 197 -10.97 29.67 -3.89
N TYR A 198 -10.17 28.84 -3.22
CA TYR A 198 -10.69 27.96 -2.19
C TYR A 198 -11.03 28.81 -0.96
N PRO A 199 -12.31 28.89 -0.53
CA PRO A 199 -12.59 29.45 0.78
C PRO A 199 -11.85 28.58 1.80
N LYS A 200 -11.01 29.21 2.63
CA LYS A 200 -10.36 28.54 3.76
C LYS A 200 -11.46 27.82 4.55
N LEU A 201 -11.37 26.49 4.63
CA LEU A 201 -12.22 25.70 5.51
C LEU A 201 -12.03 26.26 6.94
N LYS A 202 -13.12 26.72 7.54
CA LYS A 202 -13.16 27.15 8.95
C LYS A 202 -13.07 25.95 9.88
#